data_AF-A0A2E6I3Z3-F1
#
_entry.id   AF-A0A2E6I3Z3-F1
#
_cell.length_a   1.000
_cell.length_b   1.000
_cell.length_c   1.000
_cell.angle_alpha   90.00
_cell.angle_beta   90.00
_cell.angle_gamma   90.00
#
_symmetry.space_group_name_H-M   'P 1'
#
loop_
_entity.id
_entity.type
_entity.pdbx_description
1 polymer ?
#
loop_
_entity_poly.entity_id
_entity_poly.type
_entity_poly.pdbx_seq_one_letter_code
_entity_poly.pdbx_strand_id
1 'polypeptide(L)' 'MVDAGLDDILIPYNIIGKTKLDRLSALSRRAKMTVAADSSITIRGLADAVARHSVEIRVIVECHTGGNRCGVQSP' A
#
# COMPACT_ATOMS: atom_id res chain seq x y z
N MET A 1 9.92 13.03 2.22
CA MET A 1 9.23 12.63 3.48
C MET A 1 10.13 11.73 4.29
N VAL A 2 10.38 10.47 3.88
CA VAL A 2 11.31 9.57 4.59
C VAL A 2 12.73 10.16 4.73
N ASP A 3 13.30 10.70 3.65
CA ASP A 3 14.64 11.33 3.72
C ASP A 3 14.69 12.58 4.62
N ALA A 4 13.53 13.16 4.93
CA ALA A 4 13.39 14.30 5.83
C ALA A 4 13.03 13.88 7.27
N GLY A 5 13.09 12.58 7.59
CA GLY A 5 12.88 12.05 8.94
C GLY A 5 11.44 11.64 9.29
N LEU A 6 10.50 11.69 8.35
CA LEU A 6 9.13 11.20 8.58
C LEU A 6 9.07 9.67 8.40
N ASP A 7 8.68 8.95 9.44
CA ASP A 7 8.80 7.49 9.53
C ASP A 7 7.46 6.73 9.60
N ASP A 8 6.32 7.41 9.65
CA ASP A 8 4.98 6.82 9.54
C ASP A 8 4.18 7.50 8.43
N ILE A 9 3.98 6.81 7.31
CA ILE A 9 3.45 7.39 6.08
C ILE A 9 2.31 6.54 5.53
N LEU A 10 1.15 7.17 5.37
CA LEU A 10 0.04 6.64 4.60
C LEU A 10 0.14 7.09 3.13
N ILE A 11 0.08 6.12 2.22
CA ILE A 11 -0.19 6.36 0.80
C ILE A 11 -1.64 5.92 0.54
N PRO A 12 -2.62 6.84 0.47
CA PRO A 12 -4.03 6.51 0.37
C PRO A 12 -4.42 6.14 -1.08
N TYR A 13 -3.70 5.17 -1.67
CA TYR A 13 -3.89 4.68 -3.03
C TYR A 13 -3.54 3.20 -3.17
N ASN A 14 -4.25 2.53 -4.09
CA ASN A 14 -3.89 1.21 -4.60
C ASN A 14 -2.52 1.23 -5.31
N ILE A 15 -1.55 0.44 -4.82
CA ILE A 15 -0.22 0.33 -5.43
C ILE A 15 -0.15 -0.91 -6.31
N ILE A 16 -0.19 -0.69 -7.63
CA ILE A 16 -0.23 -1.76 -8.64
C ILE A 16 1.02 -1.72 -9.51
N GLY A 17 1.56 -2.91 -9.81
CA GLY A 17 2.67 -3.11 -10.74
C GLY A 17 4.02 -3.31 -10.05
N LYS A 18 4.81 -4.24 -10.59
CA LYS A 18 6.07 -4.72 -9.99
C LYS A 18 7.02 -3.58 -9.60
N THR A 19 7.28 -2.63 -10.50
CA THR A 19 8.21 -1.53 -10.26
C THR A 19 7.80 -0.65 -9.08
N LYS A 20 6.50 -0.36 -8.91
CA LYS A 20 6.00 0.43 -7.78
C LYS A 20 6.06 -0.37 -6.48
N LEU A 21 5.72 -1.65 -6.53
CA LEU A 21 5.80 -2.55 -5.38
C LEU A 21 7.23 -2.76 -4.89
N ASP A 22 8.21 -2.86 -5.79
CA ASP A 22 9.63 -2.95 -5.44
C ASP A 22 10.11 -1.66 -4.74
N ARG A 23 9.66 -0.49 -5.22
CA ARG A 23 9.94 0.81 -4.57
C ARG A 23 9.26 0.94 -3.21
N LEU A 24 8.01 0.52 -3.10
CA LEU A 24 7.27 0.50 -1.83
C LEU A 24 7.99 -0.39 -0.80
N SER A 25 8.46 -1.56 -1.24
CA SER A 25 9.21 -2.49 -0.39
C SER A 25 10.53 -1.87 0.09
N ALA A 26 11.24 -1.14 -0.79
CA ALA A 26 12.43 -0.41 -0.41
C ALA A 26 12.16 0.72 0.61
N LEU A 27 11.04 1.42 0.49
CA LEU A 27 10.60 2.42 1.49
C LEU A 27 10.21 1.76 2.82
N SER A 28 9.57 0.59 2.77
CA SER A 28 9.09 -0.12 3.96
C SER A 28 10.21 -0.69 4.84
N ARG A 29 11.44 -0.81 4.29
CA ARG A 29 12.64 -1.10 5.09
C ARG A 29 13.12 0.09 5.92
N ARG A 30 12.68 1.31 5.58
CA ARG A 30 13.20 2.57 6.13
C ARG A 30 12.19 3.31 7.00
N ALA A 31 10.90 3.08 6.75
CA ALA A 31 9.79 3.74 7.42
C ALA A 31 8.59 2.80 7.47
N LYS A 32 7.67 3.03 8.39
CA LYS A 32 6.41 2.32 8.46
C LYS A 32 5.48 2.84 7.37
N MET A 33 5.24 1.99 6.37
CA MET A 33 4.39 2.34 5.24
C MET A 33 3.00 1.73 5.42
N THR A 34 1.98 2.57 5.29
CA THR A 34 0.58 2.14 5.18
C THR A 34 0.07 2.45 3.77
N VAL A 35 -0.64 1.51 3.15
CA VAL A 35 -1.28 1.72 1.83
C VAL A 35 -2.77 1.40 1.89
N ALA A 36 -3.52 2.01 0.98
CA ALA A 36 -4.92 1.66 0.76
C ALA A 36 -5.06 0.52 -0.26
N ALA A 37 -6.04 -0.35 -0.05
CA ALA A 37 -6.40 -1.39 -1.00
C ALA A 37 -7.93 -1.55 -1.09
N ASP A 38 -8.46 -1.72 -2.30
CA ASP A 38 -9.91 -1.93 -2.54
C ASP A 38 -10.22 -3.16 -3.40
N SER A 39 -9.21 -3.96 -3.72
CA SER A 39 -9.35 -5.02 -4.71
C SER A 39 -8.39 -6.17 -4.46
N SER A 40 -8.82 -7.38 -4.82
CA SER A 40 -8.02 -8.60 -4.70
C SER A 40 -6.74 -8.55 -5.53
N ILE A 41 -6.76 -7.85 -6.67
CA ILE A 41 -5.57 -7.62 -7.51
C ILE A 41 -4.50 -6.85 -6.72
N THR A 42 -4.88 -5.76 -6.06
CA THR A 42 -3.97 -4.95 -5.24
C THR A 42 -3.42 -5.77 -4.07
N ILE A 43 -4.28 -6.48 -3.33
CA ILE A 43 -3.87 -7.31 -2.19
C ILE A 43 -2.88 -8.41 -2.59
N ARG A 44 -3.13 -9.13 -3.70
CA ARG A 44 -2.21 -10.17 -4.20
C ARG A 44 -0.84 -9.59 -4.56
N GLY A 45 -0.82 -8.46 -5.27
CA GLY A 45 0.43 -7.79 -5.63
C GLY A 45 1.26 -7.37 -4.41
N LEU A 46 0.59 -6.84 -3.38
CA LEU A 46 1.23 -6.49 -2.11
C LEU A 46 1.77 -7.72 -1.38
N ALA A 47 0.97 -8.79 -1.28
CA ALA A 47 1.38 -10.04 -0.63
C ALA A 47 2.62 -10.63 -1.31
N ASP A 48 2.64 -10.68 -2.64
CA ASP A 48 3.80 -11.19 -3.37
C ASP A 48 5.03 -10.29 -3.15
N ALA A 49 4.86 -8.97 -3.06
CA ALA A 49 5.97 -8.04 -2.80
C ALA A 49 6.55 -8.22 -1.40
N VAL A 50 5.69 -8.31 -0.39
CA VAL A 50 6.08 -8.57 1.01
C VAL A 50 6.86 -9.89 1.11
N ALA A 51 6.37 -10.96 0.49
CA ALA A 51 7.04 -12.25 0.50
C ALA A 51 8.39 -12.22 -0.24
N ARG A 52 8.47 -11.57 -1.41
CA ARG A 52 9.71 -11.49 -2.20
C ARG A 52 10.80 -10.66 -1.52
N HIS A 53 10.43 -9.60 -0.82
CA HIS A 53 11.38 -8.63 -0.25
C HIS A 53 11.60 -8.78 1.25
N SER A 54 10.85 -9.69 1.90
CA SER A 54 10.86 -9.92 3.35
C SER A 54 10.66 -8.62 4.15
N VAL A 55 9.59 -7.89 3.83
CA VAL A 55 9.22 -6.60 4.47
C VAL A 55 7.80 -6.63 4.99
N GLU A 56 7.45 -5.72 5.90
CA GLU A 56 6.07 -5.51 6.33
C GLU A 56 5.49 -4.27 5.64
N ILE A 57 4.23 -4.35 5.20
CA ILE A 57 3.46 -3.23 4.68
C ILE A 57 2.09 -3.24 5.39
N ARG A 58 1.73 -2.14 6.05
CA ARG A 58 0.40 -1.99 6.64
C ARG A 58 -0.62 -1.71 5.55
N VAL A 59 -1.81 -2.30 5.66
CA VAL A 59 -2.88 -2.15 4.67
C VAL A 59 -4.16 -1.70 5.36
N ILE A 60 -4.81 -0.70 4.80
CA ILE A 60 -6.18 -0.31 5.14
C ILE A 60 -7.08 -0.62 3.95
N VAL A 61 -8.32 -1.06 4.21
CA VAL A 61 -9.33 -1.21 3.16
C VAL A 61 -9.89 0.17 2.84
N GLU A 62 -9.82 0.58 1.57
CA GLU A 62 -10.48 1.80 1.13
C GLU A 62 -11.96 1.52 0.95
N CYS A 63 -12.82 2.24 1.67
CA CYS A 63 -14.27 2.13 1.57
C CYS A 63 -14.82 3.27 0.73
N HIS A 64 -15.69 2.95 -0.22
CA HIS A 64 -16.40 3.97 -0.97
C HIS A 64 -17.50 4.61 -0.11
N THR A 65 -17.45 5.94 0.03
CA THR A 65 -18.38 6.72 0.86
C THR A 65 -19.13 7.82 0.08
N GLY A 66 -19.26 7.67 -1.25
CA GLY A 66 -19.98 8.60 -2.13
C GLY A 66 -19.10 9.48 -3.03
N GLY A 67 -17.78 9.33 -2.95
CA GLY A 67 -16.82 10.12 -3.75
C GLY A 67 -16.64 9.70 -5.21
N ASN A 68 -17.34 8.65 -5.68
CA ASN A 68 -17.30 8.13 -7.07
C ASN A 68 -15.90 7.97 -7.67
N ARG A 69 -14.97 7.43 -6.87
CA ARG A 69 -13.61 7.09 -7.29
C ARG A 69 -13.30 5.61 -7.01
N CYS A 70 -12.47 5.35 -6.01
CA CYS A 70 -12.02 4.05 -5.57
C CYS A 70 -12.83 3.60 -4.33
N GLY A 71 -12.49 2.41 -3.83
CA GLY A 71 -13.03 1.86 -2.60
C GLY A 71 -14.10 0.79 -2.80
N VAL A 72 -14.14 -0.17 -1.88
CA VAL A 72 -15.14 -1.24 -1.86
C VAL A 72 -16.50 -0.69 -1.42
N GLN A 73 -17.57 -1.29 -1.94
CA GLN A 73 -18.96 -0.92 -1.60
C GLN A 73 -19.47 -1.65 -0.34
N SER A 74 -18.81 -2.75 0.04
CA SER A 74 -19.17 -3.57 1.19
C SER A 74 -17.90 -4.01 1.95
N PRO A 75 -17.96 -4.12 3.29
CA PRO A 75 -16.89 -4.74 4.09
C PRO A 75 -16.61 -6.19 3.72
#